data_AF-A0A1G1JGQ3-F1
#
_entry.id   AF-A0A1G1JGQ3-F1
#
_cell.length_a   1.000
_cell.length_b   1.000
_cell.length_c   1.000
_cell.angle_alpha   90.00
_cell.angle_beta   90.00
_cell.angle_gamma   90.00
#
_symmetry.space_group_name_H-M   'P 1'
#
loop_
_entity.id
_entity.type
_entity.pdbx_description
1 polymer ?
#
loop_
_entity_poly.entity_id
_entity_poly.type
_entity_poly.pdbx_seq_one_letter_code
_entity_poly.pdbx_strand_id
1 'polypeptide(L)'
;MFGTAQKNSEVYLVSPYAPGYEDNILMKADKNPNSKGAEMLGYRQDLKALHGLFEMCRQGKVEGLVVFGQDLLTLHGEHLSKEALNRISWSVFIGSNHNLMSEYAAYVLPSATHFEKQGTFTNFEGRTQKFEKVLEPLGEAKPEWQILTALAGQIGMHMHFDEAEEIFSEMALAFPAFKGMTYEALGTGGLDIRKFAAPMIPAHTQDSKLIFYTTK
;
A
#
# COMPACT_ATOMS: atom_id res chain seq x y z
N MET A 1 -20.11 11.83 -25.41
CA MET A 1 -19.60 13.01 -24.67
C MET A 1 -19.48 12.56 -23.22
N PHE A 2 -18.39 11.91 -22.86
CA PHE A 2 -18.15 11.42 -21.50
C PHE A 2 -17.16 12.37 -20.85
N GLY A 3 -17.62 13.03 -19.79
CA GLY A 3 -16.83 14.00 -19.06
C GLY A 3 -15.57 13.36 -18.49
N THR A 4 -14.44 14.02 -18.71
CA THR A 4 -13.19 13.84 -17.98
C THR A 4 -13.44 14.17 -16.50
N ALA A 5 -13.97 13.21 -15.74
CA ALA A 5 -13.86 13.26 -14.29
C ALA A 5 -12.41 12.94 -13.95
N GLN A 6 -11.60 13.98 -13.82
CA GLN A 6 -10.29 13.88 -13.18
C GLN A 6 -10.55 13.60 -11.70
N LYS A 7 -10.79 12.33 -11.34
CA LYS A 7 -10.93 11.92 -9.94
C LYS A 7 -9.52 11.90 -9.35
N ASN A 8 -9.21 12.94 -8.57
CA ASN A 8 -7.98 13.02 -7.78
C ASN A 8 -8.02 11.91 -6.71
N SER A 9 -7.37 10.78 -6.97
CA SER A 9 -7.08 9.77 -5.96
C SER A 9 -5.74 10.11 -5.31
N GLU A 10 -5.74 10.27 -3.99
CA GLU A 10 -4.51 10.42 -3.20
C GLU A 10 -4.25 9.12 -2.42
N VAL A 11 -3.01 8.65 -2.44
CA VAL A 11 -2.57 7.47 -1.69
C VAL A 11 -1.69 7.94 -0.56
N TYR A 12 -2.07 7.59 0.66
CA TYR A 12 -1.34 7.95 1.86
C TYR A 12 -0.67 6.70 2.44
N LEU A 13 0.65 6.75 2.60
CA LEU A 13 1.39 5.76 3.36
C LEU A 13 1.52 6.26 4.80
N VAL A 14 0.93 5.52 5.73
CA VAL A 14 0.96 5.82 7.16
C VAL A 14 1.53 4.61 7.87
N SER A 15 2.56 4.81 8.69
CA SER A 15 3.05 3.78 9.61
C SER A 15 2.35 3.93 10.95
N PRO A 16 1.83 2.84 11.53
CA PRO A 16 1.24 2.87 12.85
C PRO A 16 2.29 2.98 13.96
N TYR A 17 3.55 2.70 13.63
CA TYR A 17 4.65 2.72 14.58
C TYR A 17 5.34 4.08 14.54
N ALA A 18 5.35 4.78 15.68
CA ALA A 18 6.37 5.78 15.96
C ALA A 18 7.76 5.13 15.83
N PRO A 19 8.84 5.89 15.52
CA PRO A 19 10.19 5.33 15.48
C PRO A 19 10.44 4.54 16.76
N GLY A 20 10.52 3.21 16.62
CA GLY A 20 10.69 2.32 17.74
C GLY A 20 12.13 2.37 18.27
N TYR A 21 12.40 1.62 19.33
CA TYR A 21 13.76 1.39 19.76
C TYR A 21 14.57 0.69 18.65
N GLU A 22 15.77 1.20 18.39
CA GLU A 22 16.78 0.60 17.54
C GLU A 22 18.07 0.31 18.32
N ASP A 23 18.77 -0.73 17.89
CA ASP A 23 20.09 -1.07 18.35
C ASP A 23 21.00 -1.45 17.17
N ASN A 24 22.26 -1.75 17.49
CA ASN A 24 23.27 -2.15 16.53
C ASN A 24 23.35 -3.68 16.35
N ILE A 25 22.36 -4.44 16.83
CA ILE A 25 22.39 -5.91 16.82
C ILE A 25 21.22 -6.46 16.01
N LEU A 26 19.99 -6.34 16.50
CA LEU A 26 18.81 -7.02 15.93
C LEU A 26 17.57 -6.13 15.78
N MET A 27 17.52 -4.96 16.43
CA MET A 27 16.32 -4.12 16.45
C MET A 27 16.49 -2.87 15.58
N LYS A 28 15.52 -2.63 14.69
CA LYS A 28 15.41 -1.39 13.91
C LYS A 28 14.24 -0.54 14.37
N ALA A 29 14.37 0.78 14.25
CA ALA A 29 13.32 1.72 14.64
C ALA A 29 12.06 1.54 13.79
N ASP A 30 12.25 1.29 12.49
CA ASP A 30 11.17 0.88 11.60
C ASP A 30 10.76 -0.57 11.89
N LYS A 31 9.49 -0.76 12.21
CA LYS A 31 8.88 -2.06 12.51
C LYS A 31 8.09 -2.64 11.34
N ASN A 32 8.04 -1.93 10.20
CA ASN A 32 7.33 -2.40 9.03
C ASN A 32 8.25 -3.27 8.16
N PRO A 33 7.80 -4.45 7.70
CA PRO A 33 8.63 -5.36 6.93
C PRO A 33 8.97 -4.86 5.52
N ASN A 34 8.28 -3.82 5.03
CA ASN A 34 8.34 -3.39 3.63
C ASN A 34 8.46 -1.87 3.41
N SER A 35 8.82 -1.07 4.41
CA SER A 35 8.91 0.39 4.20
C SER A 35 9.88 0.74 3.08
N LYS A 36 11.00 0.01 2.98
CA LYS A 36 12.00 0.26 1.94
C LYS A 36 11.47 -0.05 0.55
N GLY A 37 10.66 -1.10 0.42
CA GLY A 37 9.94 -1.40 -0.82
C GLY A 37 8.98 -0.28 -1.20
N ALA A 38 8.16 0.18 -0.25
CA ALA A 38 7.22 1.28 -0.48
C ALA A 38 7.94 2.58 -0.90
N GLU A 39 9.06 2.91 -0.25
CA GLU A 39 9.92 4.05 -0.60
C GLU A 39 10.41 3.97 -2.06
N MET A 40 10.84 2.78 -2.49
CA MET A 40 11.33 2.55 -3.85
C MET A 40 10.23 2.61 -4.92
N LEU A 41 8.98 2.43 -4.51
CA LEU A 41 7.80 2.66 -5.34
C LEU A 41 7.35 4.13 -5.33
N GLY A 42 8.08 5.00 -4.62
CA GLY A 42 7.79 6.44 -4.52
C GLY A 42 6.86 6.83 -3.38
N TYR A 43 6.41 5.87 -2.56
CA TYR A 43 5.60 6.18 -1.38
C TYR A 43 6.47 6.67 -0.23
N ARG A 44 6.02 7.70 0.49
CA ARG A 44 6.72 8.19 1.68
C ARG A 44 5.76 8.24 2.84
N GLN A 45 6.25 7.84 4.01
CA GLN A 45 5.47 8.01 5.23
C GLN A 45 5.31 9.49 5.52
N ASP A 46 4.07 9.92 5.70
CA ASP A 46 3.75 11.30 6.08
C ASP A 46 2.62 11.32 7.11
N LEU A 47 2.99 11.43 8.39
CA LEU A 47 2.02 11.57 9.47
C LEU A 47 1.25 12.89 9.42
N LYS A 48 1.85 13.96 8.87
CA LYS A 48 1.12 15.22 8.66
C LYS A 48 0.06 15.05 7.58
N ALA A 49 0.32 14.20 6.58
CA ALA A 49 -0.68 13.86 5.58
C ALA A 49 -1.87 13.11 6.18
N LEU A 50 -1.70 12.29 7.23
CA LEU A 50 -2.84 11.70 7.96
C LEU A 50 -3.71 12.76 8.63
N HIS A 51 -3.12 13.74 9.32
CA HIS A 51 -3.87 14.86 9.87
C HIS A 51 -4.56 15.68 8.77
N GLY A 52 -3.88 15.91 7.66
CA GLY A 52 -4.43 16.57 6.48
C GLY A 52 -5.62 15.82 5.88
N LEU A 53 -5.54 14.50 5.78
CA LEU A 53 -6.62 13.63 5.28
C LEU A 53 -7.91 13.80 6.10
N PHE A 54 -7.81 13.74 7.43
CA PHE A 54 -8.98 13.91 8.29
C PHE A 54 -9.56 15.32 8.22
N GLU A 55 -8.73 16.34 8.03
CA GLU A 55 -9.19 17.70 7.79
C GLU A 55 -9.91 17.82 6.44
N MET A 56 -9.38 17.19 5.38
CA MET A 56 -10.03 17.14 4.08
C MET A 56 -11.38 16.42 4.14
N CYS A 57 -11.48 15.34 4.92
CA CYS A 57 -12.75 14.65 5.19
C CYS A 57 -13.75 15.59 5.88
N ARG A 58 -13.34 16.33 6.92
CA ARG A 58 -14.20 17.31 7.61
C ARG A 58 -14.68 18.43 6.69
N GLN A 59 -13.83 18.86 5.76
CA GLN A 59 -14.15 19.89 4.77
C GLN A 59 -15.01 19.38 3.59
N GLY A 60 -15.37 18.09 3.56
CA GLY A 60 -16.14 17.50 2.46
C GLY A 60 -15.35 17.38 1.15
N LYS A 61 -14.01 17.40 1.21
CA LYS A 61 -13.12 17.27 0.04
C LYS A 61 -12.83 15.80 -0.31
N VAL A 62 -13.16 14.88 0.59
CA VAL A 62 -13.00 13.44 0.40
C VAL A 62 -14.37 12.81 0.30
N GLU A 63 -14.64 12.13 -0.82
CA GLU A 63 -15.90 11.42 -1.03
C GLU A 63 -15.93 10.09 -0.28
N GLY A 64 -14.81 9.36 -0.23
CA GLY A 64 -14.69 8.12 0.50
C GLY A 64 -13.26 7.62 0.67
N LEU A 65 -13.10 6.57 1.47
CA LEU A 65 -11.79 6.03 1.89
C LEU A 65 -11.71 4.52 1.71
N VAL A 66 -10.54 4.04 1.28
CA VAL A 66 -10.16 2.62 1.35
C VAL A 66 -8.96 2.52 2.29
N VAL A 67 -9.08 1.71 3.35
CA VAL A 67 -8.07 1.58 4.41
C VAL A 67 -7.58 0.14 4.49
N PHE A 68 -6.27 -0.08 4.39
CA PHE A 68 -5.66 -1.40 4.41
C PHE A 68 -5.04 -1.71 5.78
N GLY A 69 -5.70 -2.54 6.59
CA GLY A 69 -5.17 -3.12 7.83
C GLY A 69 -4.80 -2.12 8.94
N GLN A 70 -4.88 -0.82 8.68
CA GLN A 70 -4.51 0.24 9.60
C GLN A 70 -5.69 0.65 10.48
N ASP A 71 -5.38 0.95 11.74
CA ASP A 71 -6.31 1.57 12.67
C ASP A 71 -6.10 3.08 12.72
N LEU A 72 -6.68 3.80 11.75
CA LEU A 72 -6.50 5.25 11.65
C LEU A 72 -7.12 6.01 12.83
N LEU A 73 -8.14 5.45 13.48
CA LEU A 73 -8.81 6.06 14.63
C LEU A 73 -7.86 6.08 15.84
N THR A 74 -7.19 4.96 16.10
CA THR A 74 -6.19 4.88 17.17
C THR A 74 -5.00 5.79 16.88
N LEU A 75 -4.54 5.85 15.62
CA LEU A 75 -3.34 6.63 15.25
C LEU A 75 -3.53 8.14 15.30
N HIS A 76 -4.70 8.65 14.92
CA HIS A 76 -4.97 10.09 14.86
C HIS A 76 -5.75 10.62 16.07
N GLY A 77 -6.37 9.71 16.83
CA GLY A 77 -7.25 10.03 17.95
C GLY A 77 -8.71 9.79 17.56
N GLU A 78 -9.40 8.99 18.38
CA GLU A 78 -10.71 8.44 18.05
C GLU A 78 -11.76 9.51 17.74
N HIS A 79 -11.91 10.50 18.63
CA HIS A 79 -12.99 11.51 18.51
C HIS A 79 -12.89 12.28 17.19
N LEU A 80 -11.70 12.79 16.87
CA LEU A 80 -11.45 13.59 15.68
C LEU A 80 -11.65 12.78 14.39
N SER A 81 -11.28 11.50 14.45
CA SER A 81 -11.38 10.57 13.32
C SER A 81 -12.82 10.17 13.06
N LYS A 82 -13.63 9.91 14.10
CA LYS A 82 -15.06 9.59 13.98
C LYS A 82 -15.85 10.74 13.36
N GLU A 83 -15.60 11.98 13.79
CA GLU A 83 -16.24 13.16 13.21
C GLU A 83 -15.94 13.30 11.71
N ALA A 84 -14.70 13.06 11.32
CA ALA A 84 -14.26 13.12 9.93
C ALA A 84 -14.86 11.98 9.08
N LEU A 85 -14.89 10.75 9.59
CA LEU A 85 -15.48 9.60 8.91
C LEU A 85 -17.01 9.73 8.75
N ASN A 86 -17.69 10.45 9.63
CA ASN A 86 -19.12 10.76 9.47
C ASN A 86 -19.42 11.79 8.36
N ARG A 87 -18.39 12.41 7.77
CA ARG A 87 -18.53 13.41 6.69
C ARG A 87 -18.30 12.84 5.30
N ILE A 88 -17.66 11.68 5.19
CA ILE A 88 -17.45 11.00 3.91
C ILE A 88 -18.67 10.13 3.57
N SER A 89 -18.89 9.90 2.27
CA SER A 89 -20.06 9.16 1.78
C SER A 89 -19.92 7.64 1.96
N TRP A 90 -18.69 7.12 1.92
CA TRP A 90 -18.42 5.70 2.09
C TRP A 90 -17.00 5.44 2.62
N SER A 91 -16.82 4.32 3.29
CA SER A 91 -15.51 3.83 3.74
C SER A 91 -15.43 2.32 3.64
N VAL A 92 -14.28 1.82 3.20
CA VAL A 92 -13.99 0.38 3.09
C VAL A 92 -12.74 0.08 3.91
N PHE A 93 -12.84 -0.87 4.84
CA PHE A 93 -11.70 -1.45 5.53
C PHE A 93 -11.36 -2.80 4.91
N ILE A 94 -10.10 -2.98 4.53
CA ILE A 94 -9.54 -4.22 4.00
C ILE A 94 -8.49 -4.72 4.99
N GLY A 95 -8.74 -5.82 5.69
CA GLY A 95 -7.80 -6.29 6.71
C GLY A 95 -8.09 -7.69 7.23
N SER A 96 -7.09 -8.30 7.86
CA SER A 96 -7.16 -9.66 8.39
C SER A 96 -7.61 -9.73 9.85
N ASN A 97 -7.56 -8.61 10.58
CA ASN A 97 -7.85 -8.55 12.01
C ASN A 97 -8.83 -7.42 12.31
N HIS A 98 -9.60 -7.61 13.38
CA HIS A 98 -10.49 -6.59 13.93
C HIS A 98 -9.72 -5.46 14.60
N ASN A 99 -10.16 -4.21 14.37
CA ASN A 99 -9.69 -2.99 15.02
C ASN A 99 -10.78 -1.89 15.00
N LEU A 100 -10.53 -0.73 15.60
CA LEU A 100 -11.53 0.36 15.64
C LEU A 100 -11.91 0.85 14.24
N MET A 101 -10.96 0.93 13.31
CA MET A 101 -11.28 1.29 11.92
C MET A 101 -12.25 0.29 11.27
N SER A 102 -12.11 -1.01 11.54
CA SER A 102 -13.01 -2.04 11.02
C SER A 102 -14.43 -1.95 11.61
N GLU A 103 -14.57 -1.51 12.86
CA GLU A 103 -15.88 -1.29 13.51
C GLU A 103 -16.62 -0.09 12.90
N TYR A 104 -15.87 0.95 12.52
CA TYR A 104 -16.42 2.22 12.03
C TYR A 104 -16.55 2.29 10.50
N ALA A 105 -15.88 1.42 9.75
CA ALA A 105 -15.99 1.40 8.30
C ALA A 105 -17.40 0.99 7.85
N ALA A 106 -17.91 1.61 6.77
CA ALA A 106 -19.20 1.25 6.20
C ALA A 106 -19.20 -0.17 5.60
N TYR A 107 -18.05 -0.59 5.08
CA TYR A 107 -17.83 -1.93 4.53
C TYR A 107 -16.53 -2.52 5.05
N VAL A 108 -16.55 -3.81 5.36
CA VAL A 108 -15.38 -4.58 5.78
C VAL A 108 -15.18 -5.73 4.80
N LEU A 109 -13.99 -5.80 4.21
CA LEU A 109 -13.58 -6.86 3.30
C LEU A 109 -12.41 -7.63 3.93
N PRO A 110 -12.58 -8.93 4.26
CA PRO A 110 -11.54 -9.68 4.94
C PRO A 110 -10.34 -9.93 4.01
N SER A 111 -9.14 -9.60 4.49
CA SER A 111 -7.89 -9.87 3.76
C SER A 111 -7.14 -11.07 4.31
N ALA A 112 -6.45 -11.79 3.41
CA ALA A 112 -5.58 -12.90 3.77
C ALA A 112 -4.34 -12.42 4.53
N THR A 113 -3.94 -13.14 5.57
CA THR A 113 -2.69 -12.90 6.30
C THR A 113 -1.47 -13.27 5.44
N HIS A 114 -0.27 -12.92 5.90
CA HIS A 114 0.99 -13.26 5.23
C HIS A 114 1.23 -14.77 5.08
N PHE A 115 0.60 -15.62 5.92
CA PHE A 115 0.69 -17.07 5.79
C PHE A 115 -0.29 -17.64 4.76
N GLU A 116 -1.33 -16.88 4.42
CA GLU A 116 -2.43 -17.31 3.56
C GLU A 116 -2.34 -16.76 2.13
N LYS A 117 -1.26 -16.04 1.83
CA LYS A 117 -0.99 -15.46 0.51
C LYS A 117 0.48 -15.59 0.17
N GLN A 118 0.79 -15.27 -1.08
CA GLN A 118 2.15 -15.16 -1.59
C GLN A 118 2.45 -13.74 -2.05
N GLY A 119 3.73 -13.40 -2.17
CA GLY A 119 4.16 -12.07 -2.58
C GLY A 119 5.63 -11.84 -2.34
N THR A 120 6.01 -10.57 -2.26
CA THR A 120 7.39 -10.14 -1.98
C THR A 120 7.46 -9.09 -0.89
N PHE A 121 8.54 -9.11 -0.11
CA PHE A 121 8.91 -8.04 0.81
C PHE A 121 10.32 -7.54 0.57
N THR A 122 10.51 -6.24 0.74
CA THR A 122 11.82 -5.58 0.66
C THR A 122 12.19 -5.06 2.04
N ASN A 123 13.15 -5.74 2.66
CA ASN A 123 13.56 -5.46 4.03
C ASN A 123 14.31 -4.11 4.16
N PHE A 124 14.66 -3.73 5.39
CA PHE A 124 15.36 -2.47 5.68
C PHE A 124 16.73 -2.34 5.01
N GLU A 125 17.39 -3.45 4.67
CA GLU A 125 18.65 -3.47 3.91
C GLU A 125 18.44 -3.34 2.40
N GLY A 126 17.18 -3.27 1.93
CA GLY A 126 16.86 -3.24 0.51
C GLY A 126 16.93 -4.60 -0.16
N ARG A 127 16.89 -5.69 0.61
CA ARG A 127 16.80 -7.05 0.07
C ARG A 127 15.34 -7.41 -0.17
N THR A 128 14.98 -7.60 -1.44
CA THR A 128 13.68 -8.12 -1.87
C THR A 128 13.69 -9.64 -1.83
N GLN A 129 12.71 -10.24 -1.16
CA GLN A 129 12.54 -11.69 -1.03
C GLN A 129 11.09 -12.04 -1.32
N LYS A 130 10.87 -13.18 -1.98
CA LYS A 130 9.53 -13.75 -2.12
C LYS A 130 9.16 -14.59 -0.90
N PHE A 131 7.86 -14.67 -0.63
CA PHE A 131 7.27 -15.59 0.33
C PHE A 131 6.11 -16.34 -0.33
N GLU A 132 5.94 -17.58 0.08
CA GLU A 132 4.96 -18.50 -0.49
C GLU A 132 3.76 -18.66 0.45
N LYS A 133 2.61 -19.02 -0.12
CA LYS A 133 1.41 -19.36 0.65
C LYS A 133 1.63 -20.67 1.42
N VAL A 134 1.32 -20.68 2.71
CA VAL A 134 1.48 -21.86 3.59
C VAL A 134 0.13 -22.41 4.04
N LEU A 135 -0.88 -21.55 4.17
CA LEU A 135 -2.25 -21.90 4.56
C LEU A 135 -3.23 -21.42 3.49
N GLU A 136 -4.40 -22.03 3.40
CA GLU A 136 -5.49 -21.46 2.62
C GLU A 136 -6.14 -20.29 3.39
N PRO A 137 -6.58 -19.22 2.70
CA PRO A 137 -7.28 -18.11 3.35
C PRO A 137 -8.48 -18.57 4.17
N LEU A 138 -8.61 -18.04 5.39
CA LEU A 138 -9.73 -18.35 6.26
C LEU A 138 -11.04 -17.73 5.77
N GLY A 139 -12.08 -18.56 5.63
CA GLY A 139 -13.43 -18.11 5.28
C GLY A 139 -13.49 -17.48 3.88
N GLU A 140 -13.94 -16.23 3.80
CA GLU A 140 -14.02 -15.46 2.56
C GLU A 140 -12.82 -14.52 2.36
N ALA A 141 -11.79 -14.64 3.20
CA ALA A 141 -10.59 -13.82 3.08
C ALA A 141 -9.91 -14.03 1.73
N LYS A 142 -9.41 -12.95 1.14
CA LYS A 142 -8.66 -12.98 -0.12
C LYS A 142 -7.39 -12.14 -0.03
N PRO A 143 -6.33 -12.47 -0.80
CA PRO A 143 -5.23 -11.54 -1.00
C PRO A 143 -5.74 -10.18 -1.45
N GLU A 144 -5.14 -9.10 -0.94
CA GLU A 144 -5.63 -7.74 -1.16
C GLU A 144 -5.68 -7.37 -2.65
N TRP A 145 -4.76 -7.91 -3.46
CA TRP A 145 -4.76 -7.68 -4.91
C TRP A 145 -6.01 -8.26 -5.60
N GLN A 146 -6.53 -9.41 -5.15
CA GLN A 146 -7.77 -9.99 -5.69
C GLN A 146 -8.98 -9.12 -5.33
N ILE A 147 -9.00 -8.60 -4.11
CA ILE A 147 -10.04 -7.68 -3.64
C ILE A 147 -10.03 -6.42 -4.52
N LEU A 148 -8.85 -5.83 -4.74
CA LEU A 148 -8.71 -4.62 -5.54
C LEU A 148 -9.06 -4.83 -7.00
N THR A 149 -8.62 -5.93 -7.61
CA THR A 149 -8.98 -6.28 -8.99
C THR A 149 -10.49 -6.48 -9.14
N ALA A 150 -11.15 -7.14 -8.17
CA ALA A 150 -12.59 -7.31 -8.18
C ALA A 150 -13.34 -5.97 -8.06
N LEU A 151 -12.90 -5.09 -7.16
CA LEU A 151 -13.46 -3.75 -7.00
C LEU A 151 -13.25 -2.89 -8.25
N ALA A 152 -12.07 -2.95 -8.85
CA ALA A 152 -11.74 -2.25 -10.09
C ALA A 152 -12.65 -2.73 -11.25
N GLY A 153 -12.92 -4.03 -11.34
CA GLY A 153 -13.85 -4.58 -12.33
C GLY A 153 -15.26 -4.01 -12.22
N GLN A 154 -15.73 -3.69 -11.01
CA GLN A 154 -17.06 -3.08 -10.81
C GLN A 154 -17.16 -1.65 -11.35
N ILE A 155 -16.02 -0.95 -11.50
CA ILE A 155 -15.95 0.41 -12.06
C ILE A 155 -15.47 0.43 -13.52
N GLY A 156 -15.46 -0.74 -14.19
CA GLY A 156 -15.07 -0.88 -15.59
C GLY A 156 -13.55 -0.95 -15.82
N MET A 157 -12.76 -1.07 -14.76
CA MET A 157 -11.31 -1.29 -14.84
C MET A 157 -11.01 -2.78 -14.72
N HIS A 158 -11.06 -3.48 -15.85
CA HIS A 158 -10.81 -4.92 -15.91
C HIS A 158 -9.30 -5.18 -15.94
N MET A 159 -8.77 -5.71 -14.84
CA MET A 159 -7.43 -6.27 -14.74
C MET A 159 -7.57 -7.77 -14.50
N HIS A 160 -6.64 -8.57 -15.00
CA HIS A 160 -6.63 -10.00 -14.77
C HIS A 160 -5.22 -10.42 -14.36
N PHE A 161 -5.14 -10.98 -13.16
CA PHE A 161 -3.93 -11.58 -12.62
C PHE A 161 -4.31 -12.92 -12.03
N ASP A 162 -3.62 -13.98 -12.43
CA ASP A 162 -3.77 -15.30 -11.85
C ASP A 162 -2.94 -15.40 -10.57
N GLU A 163 -1.76 -14.77 -10.55
CA GLU A 163 -0.81 -14.86 -9.46
C GLU A 163 -0.15 -13.52 -9.10
N ALA A 164 0.28 -13.40 -7.84
CA ALA A 164 0.98 -12.20 -7.36
C ALA A 164 2.31 -11.93 -8.10
N GLU A 165 2.91 -12.98 -8.69
CA GLU A 165 4.12 -12.88 -9.52
C GLU A 165 3.91 -12.01 -10.76
N GLU A 166 2.73 -12.05 -11.37
CA GLU A 166 2.42 -11.26 -12.56
C GLU A 166 2.38 -9.77 -12.22
N ILE A 167 1.75 -9.44 -11.08
CA ILE A 167 1.71 -8.08 -10.54
C ILE A 167 3.13 -7.59 -10.23
N PHE A 168 3.95 -8.43 -9.60
CA PHE A 168 5.35 -8.07 -9.31
C PHE A 168 6.14 -7.84 -10.59
N SER A 169 5.94 -8.66 -11.62
CA SER A 169 6.62 -8.54 -12.91
C SER A 169 6.25 -7.24 -13.62
N GLU A 170 4.97 -6.87 -13.66
CA GLU A 170 4.53 -5.57 -14.20
C GLU A 170 5.11 -4.39 -13.40
N MET A 171 5.08 -4.48 -12.06
CA MET A 171 5.69 -3.49 -11.19
C MET A 171 7.20 -3.36 -11.45
N ALA A 172 7.92 -4.47 -11.62
CA ALA A 172 9.36 -4.48 -11.88
C ALA A 172 9.73 -3.83 -13.22
N LEU A 173 8.83 -3.85 -14.21
CA LEU A 173 8.99 -3.13 -15.48
C LEU A 173 8.77 -1.61 -15.30
N ALA A 174 7.84 -1.22 -14.44
CA ALA A 174 7.48 0.18 -14.21
C ALA A 174 8.46 0.92 -13.29
N PHE A 175 9.06 0.24 -12.31
CA PHE A 175 9.88 0.86 -11.27
C PHE A 175 11.37 0.49 -11.39
N PRO A 176 12.26 1.45 -11.68
CA PRO A 176 13.68 1.18 -11.93
C PRO A 176 14.41 0.39 -10.83
N ALA A 177 14.02 0.57 -9.56
CA ALA A 177 14.63 -0.12 -8.43
C ALA A 177 14.44 -1.65 -8.46
N PHE A 178 13.43 -2.13 -9.18
CA PHE A 178 13.08 -3.55 -9.29
C PHE A 178 13.40 -4.12 -10.68
N LYS A 179 14.01 -3.32 -11.56
CA LYS A 179 14.27 -3.73 -12.95
C LYS A 179 15.10 -5.02 -13.02
N GLY A 180 14.58 -5.99 -13.76
CA GLY A 180 15.23 -7.29 -13.95
C GLY A 180 15.05 -8.26 -12.79
N MET A 181 14.29 -7.92 -11.76
CA MET A 181 13.89 -8.87 -10.72
C MET A 181 12.72 -9.72 -11.22
N THR A 182 12.90 -11.03 -11.23
CA THR A 182 11.85 -12.03 -11.45
C THR A 182 11.78 -12.95 -10.23
N TYR A 183 10.68 -13.68 -10.02
CA TYR A 183 10.59 -14.63 -8.92
C TYR A 183 11.67 -15.72 -8.98
N GLU A 184 12.04 -16.13 -10.19
CA GLU A 184 13.18 -17.03 -10.43
C GLU A 184 14.49 -16.39 -9.94
N ALA A 185 14.76 -15.13 -10.32
CA ALA A 185 15.99 -14.43 -9.95
C ALA A 185 16.06 -14.10 -8.45
N LEU A 186 14.92 -13.90 -7.78
CA LEU A 186 14.84 -13.76 -6.32
C LEU A 186 15.35 -15.02 -5.60
N GLY A 187 15.04 -16.21 -6.14
CA GLY A 187 15.45 -17.48 -5.55
C GLY A 187 15.11 -17.58 -4.05
N THR A 188 15.95 -18.28 -3.28
CA THR A 188 15.81 -18.40 -1.83
C THR A 188 16.45 -17.25 -1.05
N GLY A 189 17.45 -16.58 -1.62
CA GLY A 189 18.26 -15.56 -0.95
C GLY A 189 17.81 -14.12 -1.18
N GLY A 190 16.89 -13.88 -2.10
CA GLY A 190 16.48 -12.54 -2.51
C GLY A 190 17.54 -11.76 -3.28
N LEU A 191 17.14 -10.60 -3.80
CA LEU A 191 18.01 -9.66 -4.52
C LEU A 191 18.08 -8.30 -3.81
N ASP A 192 19.21 -7.62 -3.96
CA ASP A 192 19.41 -6.28 -3.39
C ASP A 192 19.03 -5.21 -4.42
N ILE A 193 17.99 -4.43 -4.13
CA ILE A 193 17.48 -3.35 -5.00
C ILE A 193 18.50 -2.22 -5.19
N ARG A 194 19.45 -2.04 -4.26
CA ARG A 194 20.47 -0.99 -4.33
C ARG A 194 21.52 -1.27 -5.40
N LYS A 195 21.64 -2.53 -5.85
CA LYS A 195 22.55 -2.90 -6.94
C LYS A 195 22.04 -2.43 -8.32
N PHE A 196 20.75 -2.10 -8.41
CA PHE A 196 20.09 -1.71 -9.66
C PHE A 196 19.56 -0.26 -9.64
N ALA A 197 19.68 0.44 -8.51
CA ALA A 197 19.33 1.86 -8.41
C ALA A 197 20.29 2.71 -9.25
N ALA A 198 19.76 3.39 -10.28
CA ALA A 198 20.47 4.45 -10.99
C ALA A 198 20.98 5.52 -9.99
N PRO A 199 22.09 6.22 -10.27
CA PRO A 199 22.70 7.17 -9.33
C PRO A 199 21.67 8.21 -8.83
N MET A 200 21.68 8.46 -7.52
CA MET A 200 20.80 9.44 -6.86
C MET A 200 20.93 10.82 -7.53
N ILE A 201 19.83 11.35 -8.06
CA ILE A 201 19.73 12.77 -8.43
C ILE A 201 19.24 13.54 -7.19
N PRO A 202 19.97 14.55 -6.69
CA PRO A 202 19.57 15.31 -5.51
C PRO A 202 18.26 16.07 -5.73
N ALA A 203 17.48 16.20 -4.65
CA ALA A 203 16.06 16.61 -4.60
C ALA A 203 15.75 18.06 -5.06
N HIS A 204 16.69 18.77 -5.67
CA HIS A 204 16.53 20.18 -6.05
C HIS A 204 16.12 20.39 -7.50
N THR A 205 15.95 19.30 -8.27
CA THR A 205 15.55 19.39 -9.69
C THR A 205 14.51 18.31 -10.00
N GLN A 206 13.29 18.47 -9.49
CA GLN A 206 12.14 17.74 -10.03
C GLN A 206 11.03 18.75 -10.32
N ASP A 207 10.98 19.17 -11.59
CA ASP A 207 9.81 19.81 -12.17
C ASP A 207 8.61 18.86 -12.03
N SER A 208 7.53 19.39 -11.47
CA SER A 208 6.33 18.71 -11.03
C SER A 208 5.40 18.30 -12.18
N LYS A 209 5.85 17.37 -13.03
CA LYS A 209 4.97 16.67 -13.99
C LYS A 209 5.37 15.20 -14.13
N LEU A 210 4.91 14.36 -13.21
CA LEU A 210 4.79 12.93 -13.50
C LEU A 210 3.46 12.71 -14.24
N ILE A 211 3.57 12.32 -15.51
CA ILE A 211 2.47 11.94 -16.40
C ILE A 211 2.44 10.40 -16.39
N PHE A 212 1.28 9.82 -16.04
CA PHE A 212 1.07 8.37 -16.16
C PHE A 212 0.72 8.02 -17.62
N TYR A 213 1.38 7.00 -18.17
CA TYR A 213 1.01 6.39 -19.44
C TYR A 213 -0.11 5.37 -19.22
N THR A 214 -1.15 5.43 -20.04
CA THR A 214 -2.01 4.30 -20.39
C THR A 214 -1.59 3.83 -21.77
N THR A 215 -1.44 2.52 -21.96
CA THR A 215 -1.37 1.91 -23.29
C THR A 215 -2.71 1.25 -23.62
N LYS A 216 -3.09 1.39 -24.90
CA LYS A 216 -4.40 1.16 -25.51
C LYS A 216 -5.08 -0.16 -25.18
#